data_AF-A0A2V2C1Q7-F1
#
_entry.id   AF-A0A2V2C1Q7-F1
#
_cell.length_a   1.000
_cell.length_b   1.000
_cell.length_c   1.000
_cell.angle_alpha   90.00
_cell.angle_beta   90.00
_cell.angle_gamma   90.00
#
_symmetry.space_group_name_H-M   'P 1'
#
loop_
_entity.id
_entity.type
_entity.pdbx_description
1 polymer ?
#
loop_
_entity_poly.entity_id
_entity_poly.type
_entity_poly.pdbx_seq_one_letter_code
_entity_poly.pdbx_strand_id
1 'polypeptide(L)' 'MDEAAFDKSDANSDFSAVNLKNALVDFSWDGNTLVATFVAVPEPAAIAAFIGAFALCAAARRRGR' A
#
# COMPACT_ATOMS: atom_id res chain seq x y z
N MET A 1 -13.88 15.95 -24.65
CA MET A 1 -13.59 15.24 -23.40
C MET A 1 -12.98 13.93 -23.85
N ASP A 2 -11.67 13.79 -23.75
CA ASP A 2 -11.03 12.50 -24.00
C ASP A 2 -11.38 11.63 -22.80
N GLU A 3 -12.41 10.80 -22.93
CA GLU A 3 -12.72 9.75 -21.97
C GLU A 3 -11.45 8.90 -21.88
N ALA A 4 -10.76 8.92 -20.72
CA ALA A 4 -9.58 8.09 -20.54
C ALA A 4 -9.96 6.65 -20.90
N ALA A 5 -9.24 6.07 -21.87
CA ALA A 5 -9.52 4.71 -22.30
C ALA A 5 -9.30 3.77 -21.11
N PHE A 6 -10.29 2.93 -20.84
CA PHE A 6 -10.26 1.94 -19.76
C PHE A 6 -8.97 1.11 -19.77
N ASP A 7 -8.21 1.18 -18.69
CA ASP A 7 -6.92 0.53 -18.50
C ASP A 7 -7.09 -0.91 -17.99
N LYS A 8 -7.01 -1.84 -18.94
CA LYS A 8 -7.04 -3.29 -18.65
C LYS A 8 -5.75 -3.83 -18.04
N SER A 9 -4.69 -3.02 -17.99
CA SER A 9 -3.41 -3.42 -17.40
C SER A 9 -3.29 -2.99 -15.93
N ASP A 10 -3.96 -1.90 -15.55
CA ASP A 10 -3.97 -1.39 -14.18
C ASP A 10 -5.39 -0.96 -13.76
N ALA A 11 -6.07 -1.83 -13.02
CA ALA A 11 -7.41 -1.55 -12.50
C ALA A 11 -7.42 -0.36 -11.51
N ASN A 12 -6.30 -0.04 -10.86
CA ASN A 12 -6.22 1.08 -9.93
C ASN A 12 -6.23 2.44 -10.64
N SER A 13 -5.98 2.47 -11.95
CA SER A 13 -6.10 3.71 -12.76
C SER A 13 -7.57 4.13 -12.92
N ASP A 14 -8.48 3.17 -12.99
CA ASP A 14 -9.90 3.43 -13.29
C ASP A 14 -10.83 3.30 -12.07
N PHE A 15 -10.45 2.52 -11.06
CA PHE A 15 -11.28 2.25 -9.89
C PHE A 15 -10.64 2.74 -8.60
N SER A 16 -11.45 3.41 -7.77
CA SER A 16 -11.04 3.82 -6.43
C SER A 16 -12.13 3.52 -5.41
N ALA A 17 -11.72 3.18 -4.19
CA ALA A 17 -12.62 2.95 -3.08
C ALA A 17 -12.70 4.19 -2.18
N VAL A 18 -13.92 4.61 -1.84
CA VAL A 18 -14.17 5.74 -0.93
C VAL A 18 -14.88 5.26 0.35
N ASN A 19 -14.57 5.89 1.48
CA ASN A 19 -15.17 5.60 2.80
C ASN A 19 -14.88 4.20 3.38
N LEU A 20 -13.70 3.63 3.12
CA LEU A 20 -13.23 2.43 3.81
C LEU A 20 -12.68 2.79 5.20
N LYS A 21 -13.14 2.10 6.26
CA LYS A 21 -12.58 2.23 7.60
C LYS A 21 -11.41 1.26 7.79
N ASN A 22 -10.25 1.77 8.19
CA ASN A 22 -9.06 0.99 8.56
C ASN A 22 -8.58 -0.03 7.52
N ALA A 23 -8.89 0.19 6.24
CA ALA A 23 -8.53 -0.73 5.17
C ALA A 23 -8.09 0.05 3.93
N LEU A 24 -7.10 -0.50 3.23
CA LEU A 24 -6.77 -0.13 1.86
C LEU A 24 -7.32 -1.22 0.95
N VAL A 25 -7.74 -0.86 -0.26
CA VAL A 25 -8.19 -1.82 -1.28
C VAL A 25 -7.29 -1.70 -2.48
N ASP A 26 -6.84 -2.84 -2.97
CA ASP A 26 -6.09 -2.97 -4.21
C ASP A 26 -6.99 -3.62 -5.26
N PHE A 27 -7.15 -2.96 -6.40
CA PHE A 27 -7.93 -3.46 -7.52
C PHE A 27 -7.00 -4.13 -8.53
N SER A 28 -7.44 -5.27 -9.05
CA SER A 28 -6.72 -5.99 -10.08
C SER A 28 -7.69 -6.65 -11.05
N TRP A 29 -7.20 -6.93 -12.25
CA TRP A 29 -7.93 -7.67 -13.25
C TRP A 29 -7.61 -9.16 -13.16
N ASP A 30 -8.64 -9.99 -12.98
CA ASP A 30 -8.57 -11.43 -13.23
C ASP A 30 -9.34 -11.73 -14.52
N GLY A 31 -8.63 -11.67 -15.64
CA GLY A 31 -9.20 -11.73 -16.98
C GLY A 31 -10.19 -10.59 -17.24
N ASN A 32 -11.48 -10.90 -17.17
CA ASN A 32 -12.58 -9.95 -17.38
C ASN A 32 -13.30 -9.56 -16.07
N THR A 33 -12.77 -9.97 -14.93
CA THR A 33 -13.36 -9.75 -13.60
C THR A 33 -12.54 -8.74 -12.81
N LEU A 34 -13.21 -7.75 -12.21
CA LEU A 34 -12.58 -6.84 -11.26
C LEU A 34 -12.48 -7.53 -9.90
N VAL A 35 -11.25 -7.70 -9.41
CA VAL A 35 -10.97 -8.27 -8.10
C VAL A 35 -10.53 -7.14 -7.17
N ALA A 36 -11.22 -7.01 -6.04
CA ALA A 36 -10.89 -6.06 -4.98
C ALA A 36 -10.31 -6.82 -3.78
N THR A 37 -9.02 -6.60 -3.49
CA THR A 37 -8.32 -7.23 -2.37
C THR A 37 -8.17 -6.23 -1.24
N PHE A 38 -8.64 -6.60 -0.04
CA PHE A 38 -8.42 -5.79 1.16
C PHE A 38 -7.00 -5.99 1.65
N VAL A 39 -6.21 -4.92 1.62
CA VAL A 39 -4.85 -4.89 2.14
C VAL A 39 -4.88 -4.46 3.60
N ALA A 40 -4.22 -5.23 4.45
CA ALA A 40 -4.08 -4.92 5.85
C ALA A 40 -3.25 -3.64 6.04
N VAL A 41 -3.78 -2.68 6.80
CA VAL A 41 -3.00 -1.54 7.27
C VAL A 41 -2.03 -2.06 8.33
N PRO A 42 -0.71 -1.81 8.22
CA PRO A 42 0.24 -2.23 9.23
C PRO A 42 -0.16 -1.70 10.60
N GLU A 43 -0.24 -2.60 11.57
CA GLU A 43 -0.59 -2.22 12.95
C GLU A 43 0.45 -1.24 13.53
N PRO A 44 0.07 -0.43 14.53
CA PRO A 44 0.98 0.56 15.13
C PRO A 44 2.33 -0.03 15.57
N ALA A 45 2.34 -1.29 16.02
CA ALA A 45 3.56 -2.00 16.42
C ALA A 45 4.53 -2.26 15.26
N ALA A 46 4.02 -2.53 14.04
CA ALA A 46 4.85 -2.75 12.86
C ALA A 46 5.60 -1.46 12.49
N ILE A 47 4.91 -0.31 12.53
CA ILE A 47 5.52 1.00 12.29
C ILE A 47 6.57 1.32 13.37
N ALA A 48 6.25 1.07 14.64
CA ALA A 48 7.19 1.26 15.75
C ALA A 48 8.45 0.40 15.61
N ALA A 49 8.31 -0.84 15.14
CA ALA A 49 9.45 -1.73 14.90
C ALA A 49 10.41 -1.18 13.84
N PHE A 50 9.89 -0.61 12.74
CA PHE A 50 10.74 0.03 11.72
C PHE A 50 11.51 1.22 12.29
N ILE A 51 10.84 2.08 13.06
CA ILE A 51 11.49 3.24 13.71
C ILE A 51 12.55 2.76 14.71
N GLY A 52 12.23 1.76 15.54
CA GLY A 52 13.16 1.16 16.49
C GLY A 52 14.39 0.55 15.80
N ALA A 53 14.19 -0.19 14.72
CA ALA A 53 15.26 -0.76 13.92
C ALA A 53 16.16 0.33 13.30
N PHE A 54 15.56 1.41 12.80
CA PHE A 54 16.32 2.55 12.26
C PHE A 54 17.18 3.22 13.35
N ALA A 55 16.60 3.47 14.53
CA ALA A 55 17.31 4.04 15.67
C ALA A 55 18.48 3.14 16.13
N LEU A 56 18.27 1.82 16.16
CA LEU A 56 19.30 0.85 16.50
C LEU A 56 20.46 0.87 15.49
N CYS A 57 20.15 0.88 14.19
CA CYS A 57 21.15 1.02 13.12
C CYS A 57 21.96 2.32 13.24
N ALA A 58 21.29 3.44 13.55
CA ALA A 58 21.96 4.72 13.77
C ALA A 58 22.86 4.71 15.01
N ALA A 59 22.44 4.06 16.09
CA ALA A 59 23.25 3.90 17.30
C ALA A 59 24.48 3.00 17.04
N ALA A 60 24.31 1.88 16.33
CA ALA A 60 25.39 0.99 15.95
C ALA A 60 26.45 1.70 15.08
N ARG A 61 26.02 2.51 14.10
CA ARG A 61 26.93 3.32 13.28
C ARG A 61 27.72 4.35 14.10
N ARG A 62 27.11 4.95 15.12
CA ARG A 62 27.79 5.90 16.02
C ARG A 62 28.79 5.23 16.96
N ARG A 63 28.61 3.94 17.28
CA ARG A 63 29.51 3.21 18.18
C ARG A 63 30.76 2.68 17.48
N GLY A 64 30.72 2.52 16.16
CA GLY A 64 31.86 2.09 15.33
C GLY A 64 32.71 3.23 14.76
N ARG A 65 32.37 4.49 15.05
CA ARG A 65 33.19 5.68 14.77
C ARG A 65 33.80 6.18 16.07
#